data_AF-A0A258DV72-F1
#
_entry.id   AF-A0A258DV72-F1
#
_cell.length_a   1.000
_cell.length_b   1.000
_cell.length_c   1.000
_cell.angle_alpha   90.00
_cell.angle_beta   90.00
_cell.angle_gamma   90.00
#
_symmetry.space_group_name_H-M   'P 1'
#
loop_
_entity.id
_entity.type
_entity.pdbx_description
1 polymer ?
#
loop_
_entity_poly.entity_id
_entity_poly.type
_entity_poly.pdbx_seq_one_letter_code
_entity_poly.pdbx_strand_id
1 'polypeptide(L)' 'MLTTHVQNSFLTEDFLLHTEYAKILYHDYAKHLPIIDYHNHLPPAEIAQNRRFENISKIWLAGDHYKWRAMRTLG' A
#
# COMPACT_ATOMS: atom_id res chain seq x y z
N MET A 1 17.91 -31.36 -17.32
CA MET A 1 17.22 -30.88 -16.11
C MET A 1 17.13 -29.37 -16.19
N LEU A 2 16.01 -28.84 -16.67
CA LEU A 2 15.79 -27.39 -16.72
C LEU A 2 15.64 -26.89 -15.28
N THR A 3 16.67 -26.23 -14.76
CA THR A 3 16.55 -25.40 -13.56
C THR A 3 15.61 -24.26 -13.89
N THR A 4 14.37 -24.34 -13.41
CA THR A 4 13.45 -23.21 -13.42
C THR A 4 14.04 -22.13 -12.53
N HIS A 5 14.59 -21.07 -13.14
CA HIS A 5 14.83 -19.83 -12.42
C HIS A 5 13.49 -19.37 -11.86
N VAL A 6 13.30 -19.47 -10.54
CA VAL A 6 12.23 -18.75 -9.87
C VAL A 6 12.57 -17.28 -10.08
N GLN A 7 11.80 -16.63 -10.96
CA GLN A 7 11.79 -15.19 -11.08
C GLN A 7 11.36 -14.68 -9.69
N ASN A 8 12.31 -14.19 -8.89
CA ASN A 8 11.98 -13.47 -7.65
C ASN A 8 11.30 -12.18 -8.07
N SER A 9 9.99 -12.28 -8.31
CA SER A 9 9.16 -11.14 -8.69
C SER A 9 9.24 -10.11 -7.57
N PHE A 10 9.42 -8.85 -7.92
CA PHE A 10 9.21 -7.76 -6.98
C PHE A 10 7.72 -7.70 -6.63
N LEU A 11 7.39 -7.44 -5.35
CA LEU A 11 6.01 -7.38 -4.82
C LEU A 11 5.19 -8.68 -5.07
N THR A 12 5.59 -9.80 -4.48
CA THR A 12 4.79 -11.04 -4.47
C THR A 12 3.73 -11.03 -3.36
N GLU A 13 2.87 -12.04 -3.33
CA GLU A 13 1.97 -12.32 -2.18
C GLU A 13 2.73 -12.50 -0.85
N ASP A 14 4.00 -12.90 -0.92
CA ASP A 14 4.90 -13.07 0.23
C ASP A 14 5.83 -11.86 0.43
N PHE A 15 5.48 -10.68 -0.10
CA PHE A 15 6.29 -9.48 0.05
C PHE A 15 6.51 -9.14 1.54
N LEU A 16 7.78 -9.00 1.94
CA LEU A 16 8.25 -8.84 3.34
C LEU A 16 8.07 -10.08 4.24
N LEU A 17 7.59 -11.22 3.72
CA LEU A 17 7.37 -12.46 4.49
C LEU A 17 8.52 -13.46 4.26
N HIS A 18 9.59 -13.31 5.04
CA HIS A 18 10.83 -14.09 4.85
C HIS A 18 10.82 -15.50 5.46
N THR A 19 9.78 -15.88 6.21
CA THR A 19 9.68 -17.19 6.88
C THR A 19 8.32 -17.82 6.69
N GLU A 20 8.25 -19.15 6.77
CA GLU A 20 6.98 -19.89 6.70
C GLU A 20 6.03 -19.48 7.83
N TYR A 21 6.55 -19.18 9.02
CA TYR A 21 5.73 -18.64 10.11
C TYR A 21 5.15 -17.26 9.80
N ALA A 22 5.93 -16.36 9.17
CA ALA A 22 5.43 -15.04 8.77
C ALA A 22 4.30 -15.17 7.73
N LYS A 23 4.44 -16.10 6.79
CA LYS A 23 3.41 -16.42 5.80
C LYS A 23 2.14 -16.92 6.45
N ILE A 24 2.22 -17.91 7.35
CA ILE A 24 1.07 -18.45 8.08
C ILE A 24 0.37 -17.34 8.88
N LEU A 25 1.12 -16.56 9.68
CA LEU A 25 0.55 -15.50 10.51
C LEU A 25 -0.17 -14.43 9.68
N TYR A 26 0.40 -14.04 8.53
CA TYR A 26 -0.22 -13.06 7.66
C TYR A 26 -1.41 -13.63 6.87
N HIS A 27 -1.18 -14.73 6.15
CA HIS A 27 -2.16 -15.26 5.20
C HIS A 27 -3.35 -15.94 5.86
N ASP A 28 -3.16 -16.62 6.99
CA ASP A 28 -4.23 -17.39 7.62
C ASP A 28 -4.98 -16.56 8.67
N TYR A 29 -4.34 -15.53 9.23
CA TYR A 29 -4.90 -14.73 10.33
C TYR A 29 -5.00 -13.24 9.98
N ALA A 30 -3.88 -12.56 9.73
CA ALA A 30 -3.87 -11.09 9.71
C ALA A 30 -4.63 -10.48 8.51
N LYS A 31 -4.47 -11.01 7.29
CA LYS A 31 -4.96 -10.37 6.06
C LYS A 31 -6.48 -10.20 5.98
N HIS A 32 -7.22 -11.00 6.75
CA HIS A 32 -8.68 -11.01 6.76
C HIS A 32 -9.28 -10.16 7.89
N LEU A 33 -8.46 -9.62 8.79
CA LEU A 33 -8.94 -8.75 9.86
C LEU A 33 -9.40 -7.39 9.29
N PRO A 34 -10.43 -6.76 9.89
CA PRO A 34 -10.81 -5.42 9.50
C PRO A 34 -9.72 -4.41 9.87
N ILE A 35 -9.68 -3.30 9.13
CA ILE A 35 -8.82 -2.15 9.45
C ILE A 35 -9.51 -1.33 10.54
N ILE A 36 -8.80 -1.09 11.65
CA ILE A 36 -9.19 -0.15 12.70
C ILE A 36 -8.25 1.06 12.64
N ASP A 37 -8.66 2.08 11.90
CA ASP A 37 -7.87 3.30 11.65
C ASP A 37 -8.28 4.43 12.61
N TYR A 38 -7.88 4.30 13.89
CA TYR A 38 -8.34 5.19 14.97
C TYR A 38 -7.76 6.61 14.91
N HIS A 39 -6.72 6.84 14.10
CA HIS A 39 -6.08 8.13 13.94
C HIS A 39 -5.61 8.31 12.49
N ASN A 40 -6.29 9.20 11.78
CA ASN A 40 -5.93 9.62 10.44
C ASN A 40 -6.27 11.10 10.21
N HIS A 41 -5.98 11.58 9.01
CA HIS A 41 -6.28 12.95 8.58
C HIS A 41 -7.20 12.98 7.35
N LEU A 42 -8.05 11.96 7.17
CA LEU A 42 -9.00 11.94 6.06
C LEU A 42 -10.06 13.05 6.24
N PRO A 43 -10.33 13.86 5.20
CA PRO A 43 -11.31 14.95 5.29
C PRO A 43 -12.75 14.40 5.38
N PRO A 44 -13.49 14.67 6.47
CA PRO A 44 -14.84 14.13 6.66
C PRO A 44 -15.84 14.51 5.56
N ALA A 45 -15.70 15.72 5.00
CA ALA A 45 -16.56 16.20 3.92
C ALA A 45 -16.44 15.36 2.64
N GLU A 46 -15.24 14.86 2.31
CA GLU A 46 -15.04 14.05 1.11
C GLU A 46 -15.67 12.65 1.27
N ILE A 47 -15.62 12.11 2.49
CA ILE A 47 -16.30 10.87 2.85
C ILE A 47 -17.82 11.05 2.74
N ALA A 48 -18.36 12.10 3.36
CA ALA A 48 -19.79 12.39 3.37
C ALA A 48 -20.36 12.62 1.96
N GLN A 49 -19.58 13.25 1.08
CA GLN A 49 -19.98 13.53 -0.30
C GLN A 49 -19.70 12.37 -1.27
N ASN A 50 -19.08 11.28 -0.80
CA ASN A 50 -18.59 10.20 -1.66
C ASN A 50 -17.77 10.75 -2.84
N ARG A 51 -16.78 11.59 -2.52
CA ARG A 51 -16.01 12.33 -3.51
C ARG A 51 -15.47 11.39 -4.60
N ARG A 52 -15.74 11.74 -5.86
CA ARG A 52 -15.06 11.15 -7.02
C ARG A 52 -13.86 12.01 -7.39
N PHE A 53 -12.69 11.41 -7.45
CA PHE A 53 -11.47 12.10 -7.89
C PHE A 53 -11.47 12.23 -9.41
N GLU A 54 -11.13 13.43 -9.90
CA GLU A 54 -11.10 13.75 -11.33
C GLU A 54 -10.06 12.95 -12.11
N ASN A 55 -8.88 12.73 -11.51
CA ASN A 55 -7.77 12.01 -12.11
C ASN A 55 -6.81 11.47 -11.03
N ILE A 56 -5.87 10.62 -11.45
CA ILE A 56 -4.90 9.98 -10.55
C ILE A 56 -4.00 11.00 -9.85
N SER A 57 -3.60 12.08 -10.52
CA SER A 57 -2.73 13.10 -9.92
C SER A 57 -3.40 13.78 -8.73
N LYS A 58 -4.70 14.07 -8.79
CA LYS A 58 -5.45 14.68 -7.68
C LYS A 58 -5.54 13.79 -6.45
N ILE A 59 -5.71 12.48 -6.60
CA ILE A 59 -5.76 11.55 -5.47
C ILE A 59 -4.37 11.22 -4.92
N TRP A 60 -3.34 11.14 -5.76
CA TRP A 60 -2.01 10.66 -5.35
C TRP A 60 -0.99 11.75 -5.01
N LEU A 61 -1.09 12.94 -5.61
CA LEU A 61 -0.13 14.02 -5.42
C LEU A 61 -0.65 15.11 -4.49
N ALA A 62 -1.92 15.12 -4.06
CA ALA A 62 -2.42 16.19 -3.19
C ALA A 62 -1.92 16.10 -1.73
N GLY A 63 -1.42 14.94 -1.30
CA GLY A 63 -0.84 14.65 0.02
C GLY A 63 -0.10 13.31 0.00
N ASP A 64 0.48 12.80 1.09
CA ASP A 64 0.85 13.42 2.37
C ASP A 64 2.27 14.03 2.29
N HIS A 65 2.50 14.88 1.30
CA HIS A 65 3.73 15.66 1.10
C HIS A 65 5.02 14.86 0.82
N TYR A 66 5.11 13.55 1.10
CA TYR A 66 6.32 12.75 0.88
C TYR A 66 6.80 12.79 -0.58
N LYS A 67 5.87 12.72 -1.54
CA LYS A 67 6.19 12.85 -2.96
C LYS A 67 6.73 14.24 -3.29
N TRP A 68 6.16 15.30 -2.70
CA TRP A 68 6.64 16.67 -2.87
C TRP A 68 8.03 16.87 -2.29
N ARG A 69 8.28 16.28 -1.12
CA ARG A 69 9.61 16.28 -0.50
C ARG A 69 10.63 15.65 -1.44
N ALA A 70 10.32 14.48 -1.99
CA ALA A 70 11.21 13.80 -2.94
C ALA A 70 11.45 14.62 -4.20
N MET A 71 10.41 15.22 -4.80
CA MET A 71 10.57 16.10 -5.97
C MET A 71 11.49 17.28 -5.67
N ARG A 72 11.27 17.99 -4.55
CA ARG A 72 12.15 19.10 -4.14
C ARG A 72 13.60 18.68 -3.91
N THR A 73 13.83 17.44 -3.46
CA THR A 73 15.17 16.88 -3.29
C THR A 73 15.85 16.58 -4.64
N LEU A 74 15.09 16.34 -5.70
CA LEU A 74 15.60 15.88 -7.00
C LEU A 74 15.51 16.92 -8.13
N GLY A 75 14.92 18.09 -7.88
CA GLY A 75 14.84 19.22 -8.83
C GLY A 75 13.62 19.17 -9.74
#